data_AF-A0A376RM71-F1
#
_entry.id   AF-A0A376RM71-F1
#
_cell.length_a   1.000
_cell.length_b   1.000
_cell.length_c   1.000
_cell.angle_alpha   90.00
_cell.angle_beta   90.00
_cell.angle_gamma   90.00
#
_symmetry.space_group_name_H-M   'P 1'
#
loop_
_entity.id
_entity.type
_entity.pdbx_description
1 polymer ?
#
loop_
_entity_poly.entity_id
_entity_poly.type
_entity_poly.pdbx_seq_one_letter_code
_entity_poly.pdbx_strand_id
1 'polypeptide(L)'
;MRQLDSAAALGEGKKLYYANKEVYRLLRYGVKDKEGAGEQNQTVWLIDWANPQANDFAIADEVTVKGEYCKRPDLVLYVNGIALGVIELKRSSVHVSEGIRQNLDNQKKTFIRDFFTTMQLVMAGNDTQGLRYGTIETPEKYYLEWKEDNPGDYTHKLDFHLSRLCSKSRLLDIVHNYIAFDVGVKKLCRHNQFFGVEAAKQHIARREGGIIWHTQGSGKSLTMVWLAKWIRENVPNSRVLIVTDRTELDEQIESVLWA
;
A
#
# COMPACT_ATOMS: atom_id res chain seq x y z
N MET A 1 2.94 -11.83 -17.39
CA MET A 1 1.47 -11.84 -17.09
C MET A 1 1.00 -13.11 -16.39
N ARG A 2 1.19 -14.32 -16.93
CA ARG A 2 0.71 -15.59 -16.32
C ARG A 2 1.04 -15.80 -14.83
N GLN A 3 2.23 -15.39 -14.37
CA GLN A 3 2.60 -15.48 -12.95
C GLN A 3 1.79 -14.53 -12.06
N LEU A 4 1.45 -13.33 -12.56
CA LEU A 4 0.61 -12.37 -11.84
C LEU A 4 -0.82 -12.91 -11.71
N ASP A 5 -1.38 -13.45 -12.80
CA ASP A 5 -2.71 -14.05 -12.80
C ASP A 5 -2.77 -15.24 -11.81
N SER A 6 -1.73 -16.08 -11.79
CA SER A 6 -1.61 -17.19 -10.84
C SER A 6 -1.45 -16.73 -9.40
N ALA A 7 -0.76 -15.60 -9.16
CA ALA A 7 -0.60 -15.05 -7.81
C ALA A 7 -1.92 -14.47 -7.29
N ALA A 8 -2.64 -13.75 -8.15
CA ALA A 8 -3.94 -13.15 -7.89
C ALA A 8 -5.06 -14.19 -7.72
N ALA A 9 -4.96 -15.36 -8.36
CA ALA A 9 -5.97 -16.41 -8.25
C ALA A 9 -6.17 -16.89 -6.79
N LEU A 10 -7.42 -16.84 -6.33
CA LEU A 10 -7.87 -17.42 -5.06
C LEU A 10 -8.53 -18.78 -5.33
N GLY A 11 -7.77 -19.87 -5.23
CA GLY A 11 -8.36 -21.23 -5.16
C GLY A 11 -9.17 -21.44 -3.88
N GLU A 12 -9.87 -22.59 -3.75
CA GLU A 12 -10.85 -22.83 -2.68
C GLU A 12 -10.31 -22.68 -1.23
N GLY A 13 -8.99 -22.75 -1.01
CA GLY A 13 -8.37 -22.61 0.32
C GLY A 13 -7.52 -21.34 0.55
N LYS A 14 -7.21 -20.54 -0.48
CA LYS A 14 -6.26 -19.42 -0.34
C LYS A 14 -6.94 -18.23 0.35
N LYS A 15 -6.33 -17.70 1.41
CA LYS A 15 -6.80 -16.45 2.07
C LYS A 15 -6.39 -15.24 1.24
N LEU A 16 -7.23 -14.20 1.24
CA LEU A 16 -7.00 -12.94 0.51
C LEU A 16 -5.62 -12.35 0.85
N TYR A 17 -5.28 -12.32 2.14
CA TYR A 17 -3.95 -11.95 2.63
C TYR A 17 -2.78 -12.57 1.84
N TYR A 18 -2.78 -13.89 1.65
CA TYR A 18 -1.65 -14.57 1.00
C TYR A 18 -1.58 -14.30 -0.50
N ALA A 19 -2.72 -14.23 -1.19
CA ALA A 19 -2.73 -13.86 -2.60
C ALA A 19 -2.23 -12.42 -2.80
N ASN A 20 -2.71 -11.50 -1.96
CA ASN A 20 -2.28 -10.11 -2.03
C ASN A 20 -0.81 -9.91 -1.66
N LYS A 21 -0.28 -10.68 -0.69
CA LYS A 21 1.15 -10.72 -0.38
C LYS A 21 1.97 -11.16 -1.58
N GLU A 22 1.51 -12.19 -2.29
CA GLU A 22 2.22 -12.73 -3.45
C GLU A 22 2.19 -11.76 -4.64
N VAL A 23 1.05 -11.12 -4.90
CA VAL A 23 0.95 -10.04 -5.89
C VAL A 23 1.89 -8.89 -5.52
N TYR A 24 1.87 -8.43 -4.26
CA TYR A 24 2.77 -7.38 -3.80
C TYR A 24 4.25 -7.76 -4.01
N ARG A 25 4.63 -9.01 -3.74
CA ARG A 25 6.00 -9.51 -3.97
C ARG A 25 6.40 -9.39 -5.46
N LEU A 26 5.50 -9.75 -6.38
CA LEU A 26 5.74 -9.63 -7.82
C LEU A 26 5.82 -8.17 -8.28
N LEU A 27 4.95 -7.29 -7.75
CA LEU A 27 5.03 -5.86 -8.02
C LEU A 27 6.39 -5.30 -7.56
N ARG A 28 6.78 -5.63 -6.34
CA ARG A 28 7.94 -5.05 -5.67
C ARG A 28 9.28 -5.55 -6.21
N TYR A 29 9.40 -6.85 -6.47
CA TYR A 29 10.68 -7.50 -6.79
C TYR A 29 10.76 -8.03 -8.23
N GLY A 30 9.72 -7.74 -9.02
CA GLY A 30 9.62 -8.17 -10.40
C GLY A 30 9.26 -9.64 -10.57
N VAL A 31 8.94 -9.98 -11.82
CA VAL A 31 8.62 -11.33 -12.28
C VAL A 31 9.88 -11.92 -12.88
N LYS A 32 10.35 -13.05 -12.35
CA LYS A 32 11.48 -13.78 -12.94
C LYS A 32 10.94 -14.63 -14.08
N ASP A 33 11.40 -14.36 -15.30
CA ASP A 33 11.04 -15.14 -16.48
C ASP A 33 12.28 -15.84 -17.07
N LYS A 34 12.04 -17.00 -17.67
CA LYS A 34 13.05 -17.77 -18.41
C LYS A 34 12.73 -17.68 -19.88
N GLU A 35 13.52 -16.93 -20.63
CA GLU A 35 13.47 -16.96 -22.09
C GLU A 35 14.18 -18.25 -22.56
N GLY A 36 13.42 -19.32 -22.78
CA GLY A 36 13.94 -20.55 -23.41
C GLY A 36 14.87 -21.44 -22.56
N ALA A 37 15.21 -22.60 -23.12
CA ALA A 37 16.08 -23.58 -22.48
C ALA A 37 17.56 -23.18 -22.68
N GLY A 38 18.15 -22.51 -21.68
CA GLY A 38 19.59 -22.21 -21.65
C GLY A 38 19.95 -20.75 -21.37
N GLU A 39 18.98 -19.83 -21.36
CA GLU A 39 19.25 -18.40 -21.10
C GLU A 39 19.16 -18.05 -19.61
N GLN A 40 19.78 -16.92 -19.25
CA GLN A 40 19.75 -16.39 -17.88
C GLN A 40 18.36 -15.84 -17.55
N ASN A 41 17.94 -15.97 -16.28
CA ASN A 41 16.68 -15.40 -15.81
C ASN A 41 16.71 -13.87 -15.99
N GLN A 42 15.75 -13.32 -16.74
CA GLN A 42 15.52 -11.88 -16.77
C GLN A 42 14.42 -11.51 -15.76
N THR A 43 14.57 -10.36 -15.12
CA THR A 43 13.55 -9.82 -14.21
C THR A 43 12.72 -8.78 -14.96
N VAL A 44 11.44 -9.07 -15.15
CA VAL A 44 10.47 -8.14 -15.73
C VAL A 44 9.86 -7.32 -14.60
N TRP A 45 10.01 -6.00 -14.69
CA TRP A 45 9.44 -5.06 -13.74
C TRP A 45 8.02 -4.69 -14.15
N LEU A 46 7.05 -4.87 -13.23
CA LEU A 46 5.65 -4.52 -13.48
C LEU A 46 5.39 -3.02 -13.27
N ILE A 47 6.23 -2.36 -12.49
CA ILE A 47 6.19 -0.93 -12.17
C ILE A 47 7.62 -0.39 -12.27
N ASP A 48 7.79 0.72 -12.97
CA ASP A 48 9.03 1.50 -12.94
C ASP A 48 9.06 2.33 -11.64
N TRP A 49 9.72 1.78 -10.63
CA TRP A 49 9.86 2.41 -9.32
C TRP A 49 10.84 3.59 -9.32
N ALA A 50 11.78 3.63 -10.29
CA ALA A 50 12.81 4.67 -10.36
C ALA A 50 12.26 5.94 -11.01
N ASN A 51 11.42 5.80 -12.04
CA ASN A 51 10.79 6.90 -12.75
C ASN A 51 9.27 6.79 -12.67
N PRO A 52 8.63 7.30 -11.59
CA PRO A 52 7.18 7.19 -11.42
C PRO A 52 6.39 7.65 -12.64
N GLN A 53 6.81 8.71 -13.33
CA GLN A 53 6.12 9.27 -14.50
C GLN A 53 6.22 8.41 -15.77
N ALA A 54 7.13 7.44 -15.83
CA ALA A 54 7.26 6.52 -16.96
C ALA A 54 6.19 5.42 -16.96
N ASN A 55 5.49 5.24 -15.84
CA ASN A 55 4.35 4.32 -15.74
C ASN A 55 3.10 4.95 -16.38
N ASP A 56 2.25 4.09 -16.93
CA ASP A 56 0.91 4.47 -17.37
C ASP A 56 -0.05 4.47 -16.17
N PHE A 57 -0.77 5.57 -15.97
CA PHE A 57 -1.75 5.73 -14.90
C PHE A 57 -3.12 5.96 -15.51
N ALA A 58 -4.08 5.14 -15.11
CA ALA A 58 -5.46 5.29 -15.52
C ALA A 58 -6.40 5.24 -14.31
N ILE A 59 -7.55 5.89 -14.46
CA ILE A 59 -8.67 5.80 -13.52
C ILE A 59 -9.86 5.31 -14.33
N ALA A 60 -10.60 4.35 -13.77
CA ALA A 60 -11.89 3.96 -14.32
C ALA A 60 -12.96 4.19 -13.26
N ASP A 61 -14.08 4.76 -13.69
CA ASP A 61 -15.29 4.92 -12.90
C ASP A 61 -16.23 3.72 -13.09
N GLU A 62 -17.04 3.46 -12.06
CA GLU A 62 -18.14 2.49 -12.13
C GLU A 62 -17.74 1.09 -12.65
N VAL A 63 -16.58 0.60 -12.18
CA VAL A 63 -15.99 -0.66 -12.67
C VAL A 63 -16.83 -1.85 -12.25
N THR A 64 -17.57 -2.45 -13.17
CA THR A 64 -18.41 -3.61 -12.85
C THR A 64 -17.55 -4.88 -12.74
N VAL A 65 -17.44 -5.41 -11.52
CA VAL A 65 -16.68 -6.62 -11.23
C VAL A 65 -17.63 -7.77 -10.96
N LYS A 66 -17.39 -8.88 -11.68
CA LYS A 66 -18.18 -10.10 -11.53
C LYS A 66 -17.71 -10.89 -10.30
N GLY A 67 -18.68 -11.32 -9.51
CA GLY A 67 -18.55 -12.26 -8.40
C GLY A 67 -19.84 -13.09 -8.33
N GLU A 68 -20.05 -13.85 -7.26
CA GLU A 68 -21.37 -14.47 -7.03
C GLU A 68 -22.45 -13.38 -6.97
N TYR A 69 -22.19 -12.33 -6.18
CA TYR A 69 -22.91 -11.06 -6.27
C TYR A 69 -22.00 -9.99 -6.86
N CYS A 70 -22.37 -9.49 -8.04
CA CYS A 70 -21.65 -8.43 -8.72
C CYS A 70 -21.60 -7.15 -7.90
N LYS A 71 -20.47 -6.43 -7.98
CA LYS A 71 -20.27 -5.14 -7.34
C LYS A 71 -19.65 -4.16 -8.33
N ARG A 72 -19.83 -2.88 -8.04
CA ARG A 72 -19.36 -1.77 -8.86
C ARG A 72 -18.66 -0.77 -7.95
N PRO A 73 -17.34 -0.88 -7.74
CA PRO A 73 -16.60 0.17 -7.06
C PRO A 73 -16.66 1.49 -7.84
N ASP A 74 -16.74 2.60 -7.12
CA ASP A 74 -16.95 3.92 -7.75
C ASP A 74 -15.75 4.35 -8.59
N LEU A 75 -14.53 4.24 -8.05
CA LEU A 75 -13.29 4.53 -8.77
C LEU A 75 -12.23 3.46 -8.52
N VAL A 76 -11.49 3.11 -9.57
CA VAL A 76 -10.36 2.19 -9.50
C VAL A 76 -9.13 2.83 -10.13
N LEU A 77 -8.00 2.79 -9.40
CA LEU A 77 -6.71 3.31 -9.81
C LEU A 77 -5.87 2.19 -10.43
N TYR A 78 -5.43 2.41 -11.66
CA TYR A 78 -4.59 1.49 -12.41
C TYR A 78 -3.19 2.05 -12.63
N VAL A 79 -2.19 1.18 -12.53
CA VAL A 79 -0.81 1.46 -12.94
C VAL A 79 -0.35 0.34 -13.87
N ASN A 80 0.04 0.68 -15.09
CA ASN A 80 0.41 -0.26 -16.15
C ASN A 80 -0.65 -1.37 -16.37
N GLY A 81 -1.94 -0.98 -16.28
CA GLY A 81 -3.07 -1.89 -16.41
C GLY A 81 -3.39 -2.75 -15.17
N ILE A 82 -2.63 -2.62 -14.08
CA ILE A 82 -2.85 -3.36 -12.83
C ILE A 82 -3.66 -2.50 -11.86
N ALA A 83 -4.78 -3.01 -11.35
CA ALA A 83 -5.59 -2.30 -10.36
C ALA A 83 -4.88 -2.30 -9.00
N LEU A 84 -4.45 -1.12 -8.52
CA LEU A 84 -3.69 -0.97 -7.27
C LEU A 84 -4.47 -0.22 -6.18
N GLY A 85 -5.52 0.53 -6.54
CA GLY A 85 -6.32 1.28 -5.58
C GLY A 85 -7.79 1.24 -5.91
N VAL A 86 -8.63 1.26 -4.88
CA VAL A 86 -10.08 1.41 -5.02
C VAL A 86 -10.57 2.52 -4.09
N ILE A 87 -11.48 3.36 -4.58
CA ILE A 87 -12.08 4.46 -3.82
C ILE A 87 -13.60 4.32 -3.89
N GLU A 88 -14.22 4.27 -2.73
CA GLU A 88 -15.68 4.32 -2.56
C GLU A 88 -16.09 5.73 -2.14
N LEU A 89 -16.91 6.40 -2.93
CA LEU A 89 -17.36 7.76 -2.71
C LEU A 89 -18.76 7.79 -2.10
N LYS A 90 -19.00 8.76 -1.22
CA LYS A 90 -20.31 9.00 -0.63
C LYS A 90 -20.68 10.47 -0.77
N ARG A 91 -21.99 10.73 -0.81
CA ARG A 91 -22.51 12.11 -0.72
C ARG A 91 -22.03 12.75 0.57
N SER A 92 -21.84 14.05 0.56
CA SER A 92 -21.38 14.86 1.70
C SER A 92 -22.24 14.73 2.96
N SER A 93 -23.51 14.34 2.80
CA SER A 93 -24.46 14.08 3.89
C SER A 93 -24.36 12.68 4.50
N VAL A 94 -23.59 11.76 3.91
CA VAL A 94 -23.47 10.36 4.32
C VAL A 94 -22.10 10.16 4.95
N HIS A 95 -22.05 9.47 6.08
CA HIS A 95 -20.81 9.27 6.80
C HIS A 95 -19.84 8.35 6.02
N VAL A 96 -18.55 8.71 5.96
CA VAL A 96 -17.50 7.95 5.23
C VAL A 96 -17.39 6.49 5.67
N SER A 97 -17.79 6.18 6.91
CA SER A 97 -17.83 4.80 7.41
C SER A 97 -18.76 3.87 6.63
N GLU A 98 -19.78 4.40 5.95
CA GLU A 98 -20.60 3.57 5.05
C GLU A 98 -19.80 3.08 3.85
N GLY A 99 -18.97 3.92 3.25
CA GLY A 99 -18.05 3.50 2.18
C GLY A 99 -17.01 2.50 2.67
N ILE A 100 -16.50 2.69 3.90
CA ILE A 100 -15.57 1.73 4.53
C ILE A 100 -16.23 0.35 4.72
N ARG A 101 -17.46 0.32 5.25
CA ARG A 101 -18.23 -0.93 5.44
C ARG A 101 -18.54 -1.60 4.11
N GLN A 102 -18.87 -0.84 3.07
CA GLN A 102 -19.07 -1.37 1.72
C GLN A 102 -17.78 -1.99 1.15
N ASN A 103 -16.62 -1.36 1.33
CA ASN A 103 -15.33 -1.95 0.96
C ASN A 103 -15.04 -3.26 1.71
N LEU A 104 -15.38 -3.35 2.99
CA LEU A 104 -15.24 -4.58 3.78
C LEU A 104 -16.19 -5.68 3.31
N ASP A 105 -17.44 -5.33 3.00
CA ASP A 105 -18.40 -6.28 2.44
C ASP A 105 -17.95 -6.81 1.09
N ASN A 106 -17.47 -5.94 0.20
CA ASN A 106 -17.02 -6.32 -1.14
C ASN A 106 -15.86 -7.34 -1.12
N GLN A 107 -15.12 -7.43 -0.02
CA GLN A 107 -14.04 -8.40 0.19
C GLN A 107 -14.51 -9.79 0.64
N LYS A 108 -15.79 -9.98 0.97
CA LYS A 108 -16.31 -11.30 1.36
C LYS A 108 -16.39 -12.23 0.14
N LYS A 109 -16.28 -13.53 0.40
CA LYS A 109 -16.27 -14.59 -0.64
C LYS A 109 -17.45 -14.51 -1.61
N THR A 110 -18.64 -14.16 -1.10
CA THR A 110 -19.89 -14.04 -1.86
C THR A 110 -19.92 -12.82 -2.80
N PHE A 111 -18.99 -11.87 -2.65
CA PHE A 111 -18.91 -10.68 -3.50
C PHE A 111 -17.71 -10.77 -4.44
N ILE A 112 -16.87 -9.73 -4.46
CA ILE A 112 -15.79 -9.56 -5.44
C ILE A 112 -14.43 -9.71 -4.79
N ARG A 113 -14.29 -10.61 -3.81
CA ARG A 113 -13.05 -10.82 -3.05
C ARG A 113 -11.78 -10.92 -3.91
N ASP A 114 -11.88 -11.61 -5.05
CA ASP A 114 -10.75 -11.87 -5.94
C ASP A 114 -10.19 -10.57 -6.56
N PHE A 115 -11.03 -9.55 -6.73
CA PHE A 115 -10.60 -8.21 -7.16
C PHE A 115 -9.66 -7.53 -6.17
N PHE A 116 -9.77 -7.85 -4.89
CA PHE A 116 -8.93 -7.28 -3.84
C PHE A 116 -7.54 -7.93 -3.76
N THR A 117 -7.28 -8.97 -4.54
CA THR A 117 -5.98 -9.65 -4.54
C THR A 117 -4.86 -8.77 -5.08
N THR A 118 -5.17 -7.78 -5.93
CA THR A 118 -4.18 -6.81 -6.44
C THR A 118 -4.17 -5.48 -5.69
N MET A 119 -5.16 -5.22 -4.82
CA MET A 119 -5.33 -3.92 -4.16
C MET A 119 -4.21 -3.62 -3.17
N GLN A 120 -3.56 -2.48 -3.36
CA GLN A 120 -2.54 -1.95 -2.47
C GLN A 120 -3.13 -0.92 -1.50
N LEU A 121 -4.08 -0.09 -1.96
CA LEU A 121 -4.88 0.80 -1.14
C LEU A 121 -6.38 0.53 -1.29
N VAL A 122 -7.10 0.56 -0.17
CA VAL A 122 -8.56 0.50 -0.12
C VAL A 122 -9.06 1.76 0.58
N MET A 123 -9.87 2.56 -0.10
CA MET A 123 -10.18 3.92 0.33
C MET A 123 -11.68 4.20 0.28
N ALA A 124 -12.13 5.12 1.13
CA ALA A 124 -13.47 5.67 1.09
C ALA A 124 -13.43 7.17 1.41
N GLY A 125 -14.28 7.98 0.79
CA GLY A 125 -14.25 9.42 0.99
C GLY A 125 -15.55 10.15 0.65
N ASN A 126 -15.66 11.37 1.17
CA ASN A 126 -16.67 12.37 0.81
C ASN A 126 -16.06 13.77 1.02
N ASP A 127 -16.72 14.81 0.51
CA ASP A 127 -16.16 16.17 0.53
C ASP A 127 -15.98 16.76 1.94
N THR A 128 -16.83 16.36 2.89
CA THR A 128 -16.92 16.93 4.24
C THR A 128 -15.94 16.30 5.22
N GLN A 129 -15.72 14.99 5.14
CA GLN A 129 -14.83 14.22 6.03
C GLN A 129 -13.50 13.87 5.35
N GLY A 130 -13.39 14.09 4.04
CA GLY A 130 -12.21 13.79 3.24
C GLY A 130 -12.04 12.30 3.00
N LEU A 131 -10.82 11.92 2.64
CA LEU A 131 -10.43 10.52 2.39
C LEU A 131 -10.06 9.78 3.68
N ARG A 132 -10.47 8.51 3.75
CA ARG A 132 -9.99 7.50 4.68
C ARG A 132 -9.35 6.37 3.87
N TYR A 133 -8.22 5.83 4.36
CA TYR A 133 -7.48 4.79 3.64
C TYR A 133 -7.07 3.64 4.55
N GLY A 134 -7.02 2.45 3.99
CA GLY A 134 -6.54 1.24 4.62
C GLY A 134 -6.00 0.27 3.58
N THR A 135 -5.89 -0.99 3.94
CA THR A 135 -5.58 -2.07 3.01
C THR A 135 -6.67 -3.14 3.04
N ILE A 136 -6.45 -4.25 2.34
CA ILE A 136 -7.32 -5.42 2.44
C ILE A 136 -7.52 -5.82 3.91
N GLU A 137 -8.74 -6.24 4.24
CA GLU A 137 -9.16 -6.76 5.54
C GLU A 137 -8.93 -5.80 6.73
N THR A 138 -8.58 -4.52 6.49
CA THR A 138 -8.40 -3.51 7.55
C THR A 138 -9.75 -3.19 8.20
N PRO A 139 -9.96 -3.45 9.51
CA PRO A 139 -11.22 -3.12 10.17
C PRO A 139 -11.50 -1.62 10.18
N GLU A 140 -12.78 -1.23 10.18
CA GLU A 140 -13.23 0.16 10.08
C GLU A 140 -12.51 1.12 11.05
N LYS A 141 -12.38 0.73 12.32
CA LYS A 141 -11.71 1.53 13.36
C LYS A 141 -10.22 1.81 13.12
N TYR A 142 -9.59 1.08 12.19
CA TYR A 142 -8.17 1.23 11.86
C TYR A 142 -7.92 1.89 10.50
N TYR A 143 -8.97 2.34 9.81
CA TYR A 143 -8.79 3.22 8.66
C TYR A 143 -8.09 4.51 9.09
N LEU A 144 -7.13 4.92 8.27
CA LEU A 144 -6.27 6.05 8.51
C LEU A 144 -6.80 7.30 7.81
N GLU A 145 -6.41 8.44 8.34
CA GLU A 145 -6.59 9.75 7.71
C GLU A 145 -5.21 10.30 7.35
N TRP A 146 -5.10 10.79 6.12
CA TRP A 146 -3.88 11.46 5.67
C TRP A 146 -3.90 12.89 6.18
N LYS A 147 -2.82 13.33 6.84
CA LYS A 147 -2.71 14.69 7.38
C LYS A 147 -1.39 15.29 6.94
N GLU A 148 -1.48 16.46 6.33
CA GLU A 148 -0.35 17.29 5.94
C GLU A 148 -0.66 18.73 6.33
N ASP A 149 0.39 19.46 6.72
CA ASP A 149 0.30 20.89 6.89
C ASP A 149 0.10 21.57 5.53
N ASN A 150 -0.62 22.68 5.52
CA ASN A 150 -0.98 23.45 4.33
C ASN A 150 -1.91 22.70 3.35
N PRO A 151 -3.23 22.87 3.48
CA PRO A 151 -4.18 22.27 2.55
C PRO A 151 -4.02 22.80 1.13
N GLY A 152 -3.33 23.92 0.89
CA GLY A 152 -3.38 24.61 -0.40
C GLY A 152 -4.79 25.15 -0.68
N ASP A 153 -5.09 25.39 -1.96
CA ASP A 153 -6.32 26.07 -2.39
C ASP A 153 -7.52 25.14 -2.61
N TYR A 154 -7.52 23.93 -2.01
CA TYR A 154 -8.62 22.98 -2.17
C TYR A 154 -9.83 23.37 -1.32
N THR A 155 -11.00 23.46 -1.97
CA THR A 155 -12.28 23.73 -1.29
C THR A 155 -12.76 22.53 -0.45
N HIS A 156 -12.57 21.32 -0.97
CA HIS A 156 -13.02 20.09 -0.31
C HIS A 156 -11.86 19.30 0.29
N LYS A 157 -12.09 18.70 1.46
CA LYS A 157 -11.07 17.87 2.13
C LYS A 157 -10.70 16.64 1.31
N LEU A 158 -11.65 16.12 0.54
CA LEU A 158 -11.44 14.96 -0.34
C LEU A 158 -10.37 15.27 -1.39
N ASP A 159 -10.53 16.38 -2.11
CA ASP A 159 -9.59 16.81 -3.16
C ASP A 159 -8.19 17.05 -2.60
N PHE A 160 -8.11 17.70 -1.44
CA PHE A 160 -6.84 17.86 -0.72
C PHE A 160 -6.19 16.49 -0.45
N HIS A 161 -6.89 15.55 0.19
CA HIS A 161 -6.32 14.25 0.52
C HIS A 161 -5.94 13.44 -0.73
N LEU A 162 -6.77 13.43 -1.77
CA LEU A 162 -6.49 12.75 -3.03
C LEU A 162 -5.27 13.35 -3.73
N SER A 163 -5.16 14.67 -3.81
CA SER A 163 -4.02 15.35 -4.44
C SER A 163 -2.69 15.02 -3.77
N ARG A 164 -2.69 14.73 -2.46
CA ARG A 164 -1.51 14.32 -1.71
C ARG A 164 -1.25 12.83 -1.88
N LEU A 165 -2.16 12.00 -1.38
CA LEU A 165 -1.99 10.55 -1.27
C LEU A 165 -1.92 9.86 -2.63
N CYS A 166 -2.73 10.30 -3.60
CA CYS A 166 -2.85 9.70 -4.92
C CYS A 166 -2.03 10.41 -6.00
N SER A 167 -1.17 11.38 -5.64
CA SER A 167 -0.18 11.89 -6.60
C SER A 167 0.72 10.74 -7.06
N LYS A 168 1.03 10.68 -8.37
CA LYS A 168 1.73 9.53 -8.99
C LYS A 168 2.98 9.08 -8.21
N SER A 169 3.85 10.02 -7.86
CA SER A 169 5.07 9.72 -7.11
C SER A 169 4.77 9.26 -5.68
N ARG A 170 3.85 9.91 -4.96
CA ARG A 170 3.50 9.53 -3.58
C ARG A 170 2.83 8.17 -3.52
N LEU A 171 1.91 7.90 -4.43
CA LEU A 171 1.21 6.64 -4.54
C LEU A 171 2.21 5.48 -4.70
N LEU A 172 3.12 5.59 -5.68
CA LEU A 172 4.12 4.55 -5.91
C LEU A 172 5.11 4.43 -4.75
N ASP A 173 5.53 5.54 -4.15
CA ASP A 173 6.42 5.53 -2.98
C ASP A 173 5.77 4.81 -1.78
N ILE A 174 4.51 5.12 -1.48
CA ILE A 174 3.74 4.44 -0.43
C ILE A 174 3.63 2.94 -0.70
N VAL A 175 3.27 2.56 -1.93
CA VAL A 175 3.16 1.15 -2.31
C VAL A 175 4.51 0.45 -2.18
N HIS A 176 5.59 1.03 -2.68
CA HIS A 176 6.92 0.41 -2.73
C HIS A 176 7.58 0.28 -1.34
N ASN A 177 7.54 1.37 -0.56
CA ASN A 177 8.38 1.52 0.63
C ASN A 177 7.61 1.34 1.94
N TYR A 178 6.30 1.58 1.94
CA TYR A 178 5.51 1.73 3.17
C TYR A 178 4.41 0.68 3.37
N ILE A 179 4.50 -0.44 2.64
CA ILE A 179 3.68 -1.64 2.88
C ILE A 179 4.49 -2.69 3.66
N ALA A 180 3.87 -3.25 4.70
CA ALA A 180 4.38 -4.39 5.47
C ALA A 180 3.31 -5.47 5.62
N PHE A 181 3.73 -6.73 5.67
CA PHE A 181 2.87 -7.89 5.90
C PHE A 181 3.31 -8.58 7.19
N ASP A 182 2.44 -8.63 8.19
CA ASP A 182 2.77 -9.05 9.55
C ASP A 182 1.66 -9.93 10.13
N VAL A 183 1.99 -11.19 10.43
CA VAL A 183 1.10 -12.21 11.04
C VAL A 183 -0.35 -12.15 10.51
N GLY A 184 -0.52 -12.21 9.19
CA GLY A 184 -1.84 -12.25 8.56
C GLY A 184 -2.51 -10.88 8.37
N VAL A 185 -1.82 -9.77 8.69
CA VAL A 185 -2.32 -8.41 8.51
C VAL A 185 -1.41 -7.64 7.55
N LYS A 186 -2.01 -7.05 6.51
CA LYS A 186 -1.32 -6.05 5.67
C LYS A 186 -1.41 -4.68 6.32
N LYS A 187 -0.31 -3.95 6.36
CA LYS A 187 -0.17 -2.67 7.06
C LYS A 187 0.38 -1.60 6.11
N LEU A 188 -0.12 -0.38 6.28
CA LEU A 188 0.35 0.85 5.61
C LEU A 188 0.88 1.85 6.64
N CYS A 189 1.70 2.79 6.19
CA CYS A 189 2.13 3.91 7.02
C CYS A 189 1.01 4.91 7.32
N ARG A 190 1.09 5.49 8.51
CA ARG A 190 0.44 6.76 8.85
C ARG A 190 1.27 7.92 8.29
N HIS A 191 0.62 9.06 8.06
CA HIS A 191 1.28 10.28 7.57
C HIS A 191 2.51 10.68 8.39
N ASN A 192 2.43 10.67 9.72
CA ASN A 192 3.55 11.05 10.59
C ASN A 192 4.74 10.09 10.48
N GLN A 193 4.48 8.79 10.25
CA GLN A 193 5.53 7.81 10.04
C GLN A 193 6.19 7.98 8.67
N PHE A 194 5.40 8.26 7.63
CA PHE A 194 5.91 8.59 6.29
C PHE A 194 6.87 9.80 6.37
N PHE A 195 6.41 10.92 6.92
CA PHE A 195 7.24 12.14 7.02
C PHE A 195 8.45 11.96 7.94
N GLY A 196 8.32 11.21 9.03
CA GLY A 196 9.44 10.88 9.90
C GLY A 196 10.54 10.09 9.17
N VAL A 197 10.14 9.11 8.35
CA VAL A 197 11.09 8.35 7.53
C VAL A 197 11.69 9.22 6.43
N GLU A 198 10.89 10.01 5.70
CA GLU A 198 11.41 10.93 4.66
C GLU A 198 12.43 11.93 5.23
N ALA A 199 12.17 12.51 6.41
CA ALA A 199 13.12 13.37 7.09
C ALA A 199 14.40 12.59 7.46
N ALA A 200 14.28 11.37 7.99
CA ALA A 200 15.43 10.54 8.33
C ALA A 200 16.29 10.19 7.10
N LYS A 201 15.68 9.93 5.93
CA LYS A 201 16.42 9.70 4.67
C LYS A 201 17.35 10.88 4.35
N GLN A 202 16.90 12.12 4.56
CA GLN A 202 17.72 13.32 4.34
C GLN A 202 18.89 13.42 5.33
N HIS A 203 18.67 13.11 6.61
CA HIS A 203 19.74 13.07 7.61
C HIS A 203 20.78 11.99 7.27
N ILE A 204 20.33 10.80 6.86
CA ILE A 204 21.22 9.71 6.44
C ILE A 204 22.07 10.11 5.23
N ALA A 205 21.48 10.80 4.24
CA ALA A 205 22.21 11.31 3.09
C ALA A 205 23.34 12.29 3.49
N ARG A 206 23.11 13.08 4.55
CA ARG A 206 24.12 13.98 5.15
C ARG A 206 25.04 13.31 6.18
N ARG A 207 24.83 12.01 6.44
CA ARG A 207 25.53 11.22 7.49
C ARG A 207 25.35 11.79 8.90
N GLU A 208 24.15 12.31 9.16
CA GLU A 208 23.77 12.89 10.45
C GLU A 208 22.90 11.91 11.26
N GLY A 209 23.04 11.97 12.58
CA GLY A 209 22.09 11.35 13.50
C GLY A 209 20.78 12.16 13.60
N GLY A 210 19.82 11.63 14.35
CA GLY A 210 18.56 12.32 14.60
C GLY A 210 17.67 11.57 15.58
N ILE A 211 16.61 12.26 16.04
CA ILE A 211 15.61 11.70 16.94
C ILE A 211 14.24 11.84 16.27
N ILE A 212 13.56 10.73 16.05
CA ILE A 212 12.14 10.72 15.68
C ILE A 212 11.32 10.58 16.97
N TRP A 213 10.68 11.67 17.40
CA TRP A 213 9.87 11.67 18.63
C TRP A 213 8.42 11.28 18.34
N HIS A 214 8.00 10.13 18.86
CA HIS A 214 6.68 9.55 18.64
C HIS A 214 5.96 9.28 19.97
N THR A 215 4.66 9.61 20.05
CA THR A 215 3.80 9.23 21.18
C THR A 215 3.67 7.70 21.31
N GLN A 216 3.25 7.19 22.47
CA GLN A 216 3.00 5.76 22.67
C GLN A 216 1.83 5.29 21.79
N GLY A 217 1.93 4.07 21.23
CA GLY A 217 0.88 3.52 20.35
C GLY A 217 0.84 4.09 18.92
N SER A 218 1.74 4.99 18.55
CA SER A 218 1.83 5.58 17.20
C SER A 218 2.43 4.66 16.12
N GLY A 219 2.90 3.47 16.51
CA GLY A 219 3.53 2.52 15.58
C GLY A 219 5.02 2.76 15.34
N LYS A 220 5.78 3.21 16.35
CA LYS A 220 7.25 3.40 16.29
C LYS A 220 8.00 2.23 15.63
N SER A 221 7.62 1.01 15.99
CA SER A 221 8.15 -0.24 15.43
C SER A 221 8.13 -0.27 13.90
N LEU A 222 6.99 0.06 13.30
CA LEU A 222 6.86 0.07 11.84
C LEU A 222 7.73 1.16 11.18
N THR A 223 7.88 2.31 11.84
CA THR A 223 8.78 3.38 11.38
C THR A 223 10.23 2.89 11.33
N MET A 224 10.67 2.14 12.35
CA MET A 224 12.00 1.52 12.35
C MET A 224 12.15 0.51 11.22
N VAL A 225 11.13 -0.34 11.00
CA VAL A 225 11.13 -1.35 9.93
C VAL A 225 11.23 -0.71 8.55
N TRP A 226 10.40 0.29 8.23
CA TRP A 226 10.46 0.96 6.93
C TRP A 226 11.78 1.69 6.70
N LEU A 227 12.31 2.35 7.73
CA LEU A 227 13.61 3.03 7.63
C LEU A 227 14.75 2.03 7.43
N ALA A 228 14.79 0.94 8.20
CA ALA A 228 15.79 -0.11 8.08
C ALA A 228 15.75 -0.79 6.70
N LYS A 229 14.55 -1.10 6.21
CA LYS A 229 14.34 -1.64 4.86
C LYS A 229 14.90 -0.69 3.81
N TRP A 230 14.54 0.60 3.90
CA TRP A 230 15.04 1.61 2.96
C TRP A 230 16.56 1.74 2.99
N ILE A 231 17.18 1.75 4.18
CA ILE A 231 18.65 1.83 4.32
C ILE A 231 19.32 0.63 3.64
N ARG A 232 18.84 -0.59 3.88
CA ARG A 232 19.41 -1.81 3.28
C ARG A 232 19.37 -1.79 1.75
N GLU A 233 18.32 -1.22 1.18
CA GLU A 233 18.10 -1.18 -0.27
C GLU A 233 18.80 0.01 -0.96
N ASN A 234 18.98 1.14 -0.27
CA ASN A 234 19.41 2.40 -0.89
C ASN A 234 20.79 2.90 -0.42
N VAL A 235 21.33 2.35 0.67
CA VAL A 235 22.65 2.72 1.19
C VAL A 235 23.62 1.56 0.94
N PRO A 236 24.55 1.68 -0.03
CA PRO A 236 25.50 0.62 -0.37
C PRO A 236 26.36 0.22 0.83
N ASN A 237 26.60 -1.09 0.96
CA ASN A 237 27.40 -1.67 2.05
C ASN A 237 26.90 -1.29 3.46
N SER A 238 25.62 -0.95 3.60
CA SER A 238 25.03 -0.63 4.90
C SER A 238 24.90 -1.86 5.79
N ARG A 239 24.99 -1.62 7.10
CA ARG A 239 24.61 -2.57 8.14
C ARG A 239 23.67 -1.85 9.09
N VAL A 240 22.53 -2.45 9.36
CA VAL A 240 21.52 -1.89 10.26
C VAL A 240 21.48 -2.75 11.52
N LEU A 241 21.78 -2.13 12.67
CA LEU A 241 21.59 -2.72 13.99
C LEU A 241 20.34 -2.09 14.60
N ILE A 242 19.32 -2.90 14.89
CA ILE A 242 18.13 -2.46 15.62
C ILE A 242 18.29 -2.94 17.06
N VAL A 243 18.23 -2.00 18.00
CA VAL A 243 18.28 -2.29 19.44
C VAL A 243 16.91 -1.97 20.02
N THR A 244 16.25 -3.00 20.57
CA THR A 244 14.93 -2.87 21.19
C THR A 244 14.87 -3.64 22.50
N ASP A 245 14.02 -3.19 23.41
CA ASP A 245 13.64 -3.88 24.64
C ASP A 245 12.46 -4.85 24.45
N ARG A 246 11.91 -4.97 23.23
CA ARG A 246 10.74 -5.81 22.93
C ARG A 246 11.09 -7.01 22.07
N THR A 247 10.83 -8.20 22.60
CA THR A 247 10.98 -9.47 21.87
C THR A 247 10.03 -9.62 20.68
N GLU A 248 8.81 -9.06 20.76
CA GLU A 248 7.82 -9.11 19.66
C GLU A 248 8.26 -8.36 18.40
N LEU A 249 9.23 -7.46 18.50
CA LEU A 249 9.75 -6.73 17.34
C LEU A 249 10.60 -7.64 16.45
N ASP A 250 11.22 -8.68 17.01
CA ASP A 250 12.12 -9.58 16.28
C ASP A 250 11.35 -10.34 15.20
N GLU A 251 10.16 -10.89 15.51
CA GLU A 251 9.29 -11.56 14.53
C GLU A 251 8.80 -10.61 13.42
N GLN A 252 8.52 -9.35 13.78
CA GLN A 252 8.10 -8.31 12.85
C GLN A 252 9.22 -7.89 11.90
N ILE A 253 10.44 -7.78 12.41
CA ILE A 253 11.62 -7.42 11.64
C ILE A 253 12.03 -8.57 10.74
N GLU A 254 12.04 -9.81 11.24
CA GLU A 254 12.44 -10.96 10.43
C GLU A 254 11.51 -11.16 9.24
N SER A 255 10.19 -11.08 9.47
CA SER A 255 9.20 -11.28 8.42
C SER A 255 9.16 -10.18 7.35
N VAL A 256 9.64 -8.96 7.65
CA VAL A 256 9.62 -7.82 6.72
C VAL A 256 10.97 -7.55 6.07
N LEU A 257 12.09 -7.81 6.75
CA LEU A 257 13.44 -7.58 6.22
C LEU A 257 14.03 -8.77 5.46
N TRP A 258 13.45 -9.97 5.58
CA TRP A 258 13.92 -11.19 4.92
C TRP A 258 12.92 -11.81 3.94
N ALA A 259 11.84 -11.10 3.58
CA ALA A 259 10.82 -11.52 2.60
C ALA A 259 10.94 -10.80 1.25
#